data_AF-A0A952B3H6-F1
#
_entry.id   AF-A0A952B3H6-F1
#
_cell.length_a   1.000
_cell.length_b   1.000
_cell.length_c   1.000
_cell.angle_alpha   90.00
_cell.angle_beta   90.00
_cell.angle_gamma   90.00
#
_symmetry.space_group_name_H-M   'P 1'
#
loop_
_entity.id
_entity.type
_entity.pdbx_description
1 polymer ?
#
loop_
_entity_poly.entity_id
_entity_poly.type
_entity_poly.pdbx_seq_one_letter_code
_entity_poly.pdbx_strand_id
1 'polypeptide(L)'
;MAIIGYADTAVFQAAIKKLAADNNMDMPAEDVVISTRHLTDAYNHIIGVLVTRGLTKAAADTWSRGAEFQYAIALYWYGRQCGWGGRHDEDKDWIKPFDRRKELENIAVLDVTGGILLEGKSAFAVGMDLISINESLGFYS
;
A
#
# COMPACT_ATOMS: atom_id res chain seq x y z
N MET A 1 18.38 -9.31 -1.24
CA MET A 1 17.23 -8.40 -1.44
C MET A 1 16.85 -7.86 -0.07
N ALA A 2 16.81 -6.54 0.12
CA ALA A 2 16.45 -5.96 1.42
C ALA A 2 14.95 -5.66 1.44
N ILE A 3 14.23 -6.24 2.40
CA ILE A 3 12.83 -5.93 2.65
C ILE A 3 12.76 -4.65 3.47
N ILE A 4 11.88 -3.73 3.09
CA ILE A 4 11.61 -2.50 3.83
C ILE A 4 10.16 -2.60 4.32
N GLY A 5 9.96 -2.81 5.63
CA GLY A 5 8.60 -2.97 6.17
C GLY A 5 7.90 -4.21 5.60
N TYR A 6 6.75 -4.01 4.98
CA TYR A 6 5.95 -5.06 4.34
C TYR A 6 6.40 -5.39 2.91
N ALA A 7 7.13 -4.48 2.28
CA ALA A 7 7.39 -4.46 0.85
C ALA A 7 8.83 -4.85 0.51
N ASP A 8 8.98 -5.53 -0.62
CA ASP A 8 10.27 -5.90 -1.18
C ASP A 8 10.79 -4.81 -2.13
N THR A 9 12.04 -4.40 -1.91
CA THR A 9 12.67 -3.34 -2.70
C THR A 9 12.76 -3.68 -4.19
N ALA A 10 13.13 -4.91 -4.56
CA ALA A 10 13.29 -5.25 -5.97
C ALA A 10 11.95 -5.32 -6.69
N VAL A 11 10.91 -5.83 -6.01
CA VAL A 11 9.54 -5.85 -6.54
C VAL A 11 9.06 -4.43 -6.81
N PHE A 12 9.28 -3.52 -5.86
CA PHE A 12 8.92 -2.11 -6.03
C PHE A 12 9.66 -1.44 -7.19
N GLN A 13 10.98 -1.64 -7.26
CA GLN A 13 11.81 -1.09 -8.33
C GLN A 13 11.37 -1.60 -9.71
N ALA A 14 11.00 -2.88 -9.82
CA ALA A 14 10.46 -3.45 -11.05
C ALA A 14 9.10 -2.82 -11.42
N ALA A 15 8.20 -2.66 -10.44
CA ALA A 15 6.88 -2.05 -10.66
C ALA A 15 6.99 -0.60 -11.17
N ILE A 16 7.89 0.18 -10.57
CA ILE A 16 8.15 1.57 -10.99
C ILE A 16 8.72 1.62 -12.40
N LYS A 17 9.74 0.82 -12.71
CA LYS A 17 10.34 0.78 -14.05
C LYS A 17 9.30 0.40 -15.10
N LYS A 18 8.43 -0.57 -14.79
CA LYS A 18 7.33 -0.95 -15.67
C LYS A 18 6.36 0.21 -15.89
N LEU A 19 5.90 0.85 -14.81
CA LEU A 19 4.90 1.91 -14.92
C LEU A 19 5.50 3.16 -15.60
N ALA A 20 6.80 3.43 -15.49
CA ALA A 20 7.50 4.43 -16.29
C ALA A 20 7.52 4.07 -17.79
N ALA A 21 7.86 2.81 -18.12
CA ALA A 21 7.85 2.31 -19.49
C ALA A 21 6.45 2.37 -20.13
N ASP A 22 5.40 2.00 -19.39
CA ASP A 22 4.00 2.06 -19.84
C ASP A 22 3.55 3.50 -20.18
N ASN A 23 4.26 4.51 -19.68
CA ASN A 23 4.00 5.93 -19.93
C ASN A 23 5.01 6.57 -20.92
N ASN A 24 5.80 5.76 -21.64
CA ASN A 24 6.87 6.19 -22.55
C ASN A 24 7.93 7.08 -21.87
N MET A 25 8.32 6.70 -20.66
CA MET A 25 9.31 7.43 -19.87
C MET A 25 10.53 6.55 -19.59
N ASP A 26 11.69 7.19 -19.52
CA ASP A 26 12.90 6.58 -18.96
C ASP A 26 13.06 7.01 -17.50
N MET A 27 13.60 6.11 -16.69
CA MET A 27 13.79 6.35 -15.26
C MET A 27 15.27 6.16 -14.90
N PRO A 28 16.00 7.26 -14.65
CA PRO A 28 17.40 7.23 -14.25
C PRO A 28 17.63 6.39 -12.99
N ALA A 29 18.85 5.89 -12.83
CA ALA A 29 19.20 5.06 -11.67
C ALA A 29 19.04 5.83 -10.34
N GLU A 30 19.34 7.13 -10.32
CA GLU A 30 19.14 7.98 -9.14
C GLU A 30 17.68 8.06 -8.70
N ASP A 31 16.75 8.15 -9.65
CA ASP A 31 15.31 8.21 -9.41
C ASP A 31 14.81 6.90 -8.79
N VAL A 32 15.38 5.76 -9.20
CA VAL A 32 15.07 4.43 -8.63
C VAL A 32 15.53 4.34 -7.17
N VAL A 33 16.63 5.00 -6.83
CA VAL A 33 17.11 5.07 -5.45
C VAL A 33 16.22 5.98 -4.61
N ILE A 34 15.82 7.14 -5.14
CA ILE A 34 14.93 8.07 -4.45
C ILE A 34 13.56 7.44 -4.21
N SER A 35 12.99 6.79 -5.22
CA SER A 35 11.70 6.10 -5.08
C SER A 35 11.74 5.06 -3.95
N THR A 36 12.83 4.31 -3.84
CA THR A 36 13.00 3.29 -2.80
C THR A 36 12.93 3.87 -1.38
N ARG A 37 13.38 5.12 -1.16
CA ARG A 37 13.27 5.77 0.16
C ARG A 37 11.80 5.95 0.60
N HIS A 38 10.90 6.17 -0.35
CA HIS A 38 9.48 6.31 -0.06
C HIS A 38 8.82 5.01 0.42
N LEU A 39 9.44 3.84 0.23
CA LEU A 39 8.98 2.61 0.89
C LEU A 39 9.09 2.75 2.41
N THR A 40 10.21 3.24 2.92
CA THR A 40 10.42 3.42 4.37
C THR A 40 9.44 4.44 4.92
N ASP A 41 9.28 5.56 4.21
CA ASP A 41 8.35 6.61 4.63
C ASP A 41 6.91 6.06 4.65
N ALA A 42 6.50 5.32 3.61
CA ALA A 42 5.17 4.75 3.50
C ALA A 42 4.89 3.74 4.61
N TYR A 43 5.88 2.89 4.95
CA TYR A 43 5.78 1.97 6.09
C TYR A 43 5.54 2.73 7.40
N ASN A 44 6.38 3.73 7.69
CA ASN A 44 6.27 4.53 8.90
C ASN A 44 4.90 5.24 9.00
N HIS A 45 4.38 5.71 7.87
CA HIS A 45 3.04 6.30 7.81
C HIS A 45 1.93 5.30 8.08
N ILE A 46 1.99 4.12 7.46
CA ILE A 46 1.02 3.03 7.70
C ILE A 46 1.00 2.68 9.19
N ILE A 47 2.17 2.39 9.77
CA ILE A 47 2.28 2.06 11.19
C ILE A 47 1.75 3.20 12.06
N GLY A 48 2.12 4.44 11.76
CA GLY A 48 1.64 5.61 12.51
C GLY A 48 0.12 5.74 12.51
N VAL A 49 -0.52 5.53 11.37
CA VAL A 49 -1.99 5.58 11.25
C VAL A 49 -2.63 4.42 12.00
N LEU A 50 -2.14 3.19 11.82
CA LEU A 50 -2.73 2.01 12.47
C LEU A 50 -2.57 2.05 13.99
N VAL A 51 -1.42 2.51 14.49
CA VAL A 51 -1.20 2.71 15.94
C VAL A 51 -2.15 3.77 16.51
N THR A 52 -2.38 4.86 15.79
CA THR A 52 -3.36 5.89 16.20
C THR A 52 -4.78 5.34 16.24
N ARG A 53 -5.09 4.31 15.45
CA ARG A 53 -6.37 3.60 15.48
C ARG A 53 -6.45 2.52 16.57
N GLY A 54 -5.42 2.36 17.41
CA GLY A 54 -5.40 1.43 18.54
C GLY A 54 -4.73 0.09 18.26
N LEU A 55 -4.12 -0.10 17.09
CA LEU A 55 -3.37 -1.32 16.78
C LEU A 55 -1.97 -1.29 17.39
N THR A 56 -1.50 -2.41 17.93
CA THR A 56 -0.08 -2.51 18.29
C THR A 56 0.76 -2.63 17.02
N LYS A 57 2.02 -2.17 17.06
CA LYS A 57 2.93 -2.35 15.93
C LYS A 57 3.06 -3.82 15.53
N ALA A 58 3.18 -4.71 16.52
CA ALA A 58 3.31 -6.15 16.27
C ALA A 58 2.10 -6.74 15.53
N ALA A 59 0.87 -6.31 15.88
CA ALA A 59 -0.33 -6.69 15.13
C ALA A 59 -0.38 -6.02 13.75
N ALA A 60 0.02 -4.75 13.64
CA ALA A 60 0.10 -4.08 12.34
C ALA A 60 1.10 -4.74 11.39
N ASP A 61 2.17 -5.34 11.90
CA ASP A 61 3.18 -6.06 11.11
C ASP A 61 2.63 -7.39 10.54
N THR A 62 1.55 -7.97 11.10
CA THR A 62 0.91 -9.18 10.54
C THR A 62 -0.17 -8.87 9.50
N TRP A 63 -0.33 -7.59 9.12
CA TRP A 63 -1.35 -7.19 8.16
C TRP A 63 -1.12 -7.78 6.76
N SER A 64 -2.08 -8.58 6.29
CA SER A 64 -2.02 -9.25 4.98
C SER A 64 -1.86 -8.33 3.77
N ARG A 65 -2.38 -7.09 3.86
CA ARG A 65 -2.34 -6.10 2.76
C ARG A 65 -1.29 -5.00 2.95
N GLY A 66 -0.43 -5.11 3.96
CA GLY A 66 0.57 -4.07 4.27
C GLY A 66 1.47 -3.74 3.07
N ALA A 67 1.89 -4.76 2.30
CA ALA A 67 2.75 -4.58 1.13
C ALA A 67 2.06 -3.78 0.01
N GLU A 68 0.79 -4.10 -0.29
CA GLU A 68 -0.02 -3.40 -1.29
C GLU A 68 -0.12 -1.90 -0.97
N PHE A 69 -0.45 -1.58 0.29
CA PHE A 69 -0.57 -0.21 0.75
C PHE A 69 0.76 0.52 0.72
N GLN A 70 1.84 -0.14 1.13
CA GLN A 70 3.16 0.46 1.15
C GLN A 70 3.65 0.78 -0.26
N TYR A 71 3.45 -0.11 -1.22
CA TYR A 71 3.77 0.17 -2.63
C TYR A 71 2.97 1.34 -3.18
N ALA A 72 1.64 1.35 -2.97
CA ALA A 72 0.78 2.41 -3.48
C ALA A 72 1.15 3.78 -2.90
N ILE A 73 1.30 3.88 -1.58
CA ILE A 73 1.64 5.16 -0.92
C ILE A 73 3.03 5.63 -1.33
N ALA A 74 4.00 4.71 -1.46
CA ALA A 74 5.34 5.05 -1.92
C ALA A 74 5.33 5.59 -3.36
N LEU A 75 4.56 4.97 -4.27
CA LEU A 75 4.36 5.45 -5.64
C LEU A 75 3.72 6.84 -5.68
N TYR A 76 2.68 7.06 -4.87
CA TYR A 76 2.00 8.33 -4.77
C TYR A 76 2.96 9.45 -4.31
N TRP A 77 3.77 9.21 -3.28
CA TRP A 77 4.72 10.20 -2.78
C TRP A 77 5.85 10.47 -3.73
N TYR A 78 6.39 9.43 -4.36
CA TYR A 78 7.40 9.58 -5.38
C TYR A 78 6.89 10.47 -6.53
N GLY A 79 5.72 10.14 -7.11
CA GLY A 79 5.12 10.93 -8.18
C GLY A 79 4.75 12.36 -7.76
N ARG A 80 4.39 12.57 -6.49
CA ARG A 80 4.12 13.90 -5.94
C ARG A 80 5.40 14.74 -5.80
N GLN A 81 6.44 14.21 -5.16
CA GLN A 81 7.62 14.99 -4.74
C GLN A 81 8.64 15.19 -5.85
N CYS A 82 8.92 14.14 -6.62
CA CYS A 82 9.96 14.22 -7.65
C CYS A 82 9.38 14.68 -8.99
N GLY A 83 8.06 14.52 -9.17
CA GLY A 83 7.50 14.43 -10.51
C GLY A 83 8.05 13.17 -11.19
N TRP A 84 7.27 12.54 -12.05
CA TRP A 84 7.88 11.53 -12.89
C TRP A 84 8.56 12.21 -14.07
N GLY A 85 9.89 12.11 -14.17
CA GLY A 85 10.66 12.66 -15.28
C GLY A 85 10.42 14.15 -15.54
N GLY A 86 10.20 14.96 -14.50
CA GLY A 86 10.02 16.41 -14.63
C GLY A 86 8.63 16.89 -15.06
N ARG A 87 7.59 16.04 -15.09
CA ARG A 87 6.20 16.51 -15.32
C ARG A 87 5.62 17.22 -14.09
N HIS A 88 5.09 18.43 -14.31
CA HIS A 88 4.51 19.30 -13.28
C HIS A 88 3.19 18.78 -12.69
N ASP A 89 2.78 19.36 -11.55
CA ASP A 89 1.63 18.95 -10.72
C ASP A 89 0.26 18.91 -11.43
N GLU A 90 0.16 19.54 -12.58
CA GLU A 90 -1.09 19.82 -13.30
C GLU A 90 -1.58 18.61 -14.13
N ASP A 91 -0.66 17.71 -14.50
CA ASP A 91 -0.94 16.48 -15.28
C ASP A 91 -1.17 15.24 -14.40
N LYS A 92 -1.22 15.41 -13.07
CA LYS A 92 -1.04 14.33 -12.07
C LYS A 92 -2.32 13.54 -11.72
N ASP A 93 -3.29 13.44 -12.62
CA ASP A 93 -4.47 12.58 -12.39
C ASP A 93 -4.10 11.09 -12.23
N TRP A 94 -3.02 10.66 -12.88
CA TRP A 94 -2.54 9.29 -12.86
C TRP A 94 -1.91 8.85 -11.51
N ILE A 95 -1.50 9.77 -10.62
CA ILE A 95 -1.02 9.38 -9.27
C ILE A 95 -2.15 9.21 -8.26
N LYS A 96 -3.34 9.78 -8.52
CA LYS A 96 -4.47 9.74 -7.59
C LYS A 96 -4.90 8.31 -7.22
N PRO A 97 -4.92 7.32 -8.15
CA PRO A 97 -5.24 5.93 -7.80
C PRO A 97 -4.31 5.32 -6.75
N PHE A 98 -3.08 5.84 -6.60
CA PHE A 98 -2.12 5.35 -5.62
C PHE A 98 -2.25 6.02 -4.25
N ASP A 99 -3.06 7.08 -4.11
CA ASP A 99 -3.27 7.75 -2.82
C ASP A 99 -4.22 6.97 -1.91
N ARG A 100 -3.68 5.96 -1.22
CA ARG A 100 -4.42 5.10 -0.28
C ARG A 100 -4.42 5.63 1.16
N ARG A 101 -3.90 6.84 1.41
CA ARG A 101 -3.70 7.36 2.78
C ARG A 101 -5.02 7.58 3.51
N LYS A 102 -6.04 8.10 2.83
CA LYS A 102 -7.38 8.28 3.43
C LYS A 102 -8.09 6.96 3.69
N GLU A 103 -7.77 5.93 2.93
CA GLU A 103 -8.31 4.58 3.14
C GLU A 103 -7.76 3.96 4.43
N LEU A 104 -6.50 4.22 4.79
CA LEU A 104 -5.89 3.75 6.04
C LEU A 104 -6.63 4.22 7.30
N GLU A 105 -7.35 5.34 7.24
CA GLU A 105 -8.12 5.85 8.37
C GLU A 105 -9.34 4.98 8.68
N ASN A 106 -9.84 4.25 7.69
CA ASN A 106 -11.16 3.61 7.73
C ASN A 106 -11.17 2.13 7.34
N ILE A 107 -10.09 1.59 6.77
CA ILE A 107 -10.03 0.20 6.28
C ILE A 107 -9.96 -0.83 7.43
N ALA A 108 -10.62 -1.97 7.27
CA ALA A 108 -10.39 -3.12 8.15
C ALA A 108 -8.98 -3.70 7.97
N VAL A 109 -8.34 -4.08 9.07
CA VAL A 109 -7.01 -4.70 9.07
C VAL A 109 -7.20 -6.16 9.43
N LEU A 110 -6.72 -7.06 8.57
CA LEU A 110 -6.77 -8.50 8.76
C LEU A 110 -5.36 -9.06 8.87
N ASP A 111 -5.12 -10.04 9.73
CA ASP A 111 -3.85 -10.74 9.73
C ASP A 111 -3.66 -11.63 8.48
N VAL A 112 -2.49 -12.24 8.34
CA VAL A 112 -2.16 -13.18 7.26
C VAL A 112 -3.04 -14.44 7.21
N THR A 113 -3.74 -14.76 8.30
CA THR A 113 -4.67 -15.90 8.41
C THR A 113 -6.12 -15.51 8.13
N GLY A 114 -6.40 -14.21 7.93
CA GLY A 114 -7.75 -13.67 7.73
C GLY A 114 -8.45 -13.25 9.03
N GLY A 115 -7.77 -13.30 10.18
CA GLY A 115 -8.29 -12.83 11.46
C GLY A 115 -8.42 -11.31 11.50
N ILE A 116 -9.51 -10.79 12.06
CA ILE A 116 -9.72 -9.35 12.18
C ILE A 116 -8.81 -8.80 13.28
N LEU A 117 -7.95 -7.84 12.92
CA LEU A 117 -7.11 -7.10 13.85
C LEU A 117 -7.72 -5.74 14.19
N LEU A 118 -8.32 -5.08 13.21
CA LEU A 118 -8.93 -3.76 13.36
C LEU A 118 -10.18 -3.65 12.50
N GLU A 119 -11.28 -3.21 13.10
CA GLU A 119 -12.49 -2.91 12.36
C GLU A 119 -12.35 -1.60 11.57
N GLY A 120 -13.01 -1.55 10.40
CA GLY A 120 -13.13 -0.34 9.61
C GLY A 120 -14.15 0.64 10.20
N LYS A 121 -13.97 1.95 9.96
CA LYS A 121 -14.90 2.99 10.42
C LYS A 121 -16.00 3.32 9.41
N SER A 122 -15.69 3.17 8.13
CA SER A 122 -16.71 3.18 7.08
C SER A 122 -17.40 1.83 7.09
N ALA A 123 -18.73 1.83 7.14
CA ALA A 123 -19.55 0.65 6.84
C ALA A 123 -19.35 0.25 5.37
N PHE A 124 -18.20 -0.33 5.03
CA PHE A 124 -18.19 -1.34 3.99
C PHE A 124 -19.00 -2.48 4.58
N ALA A 125 -20.22 -2.60 4.06
CA ALA A 125 -21.25 -3.56 4.38
C ALA A 125 -20.85 -4.61 5.43
N VAL A 126 -21.54 -4.59 6.56
CA VAL A 126 -21.76 -5.72 7.48
C VAL A 126 -22.49 -6.87 6.74
N GLY A 127 -22.13 -7.17 5.49
CA GLY A 127 -22.99 -7.95 4.60
C GLY A 127 -22.33 -8.59 3.38
N MET A 128 -21.03 -8.42 3.14
CA MET A 128 -20.32 -9.26 2.16
C MET A 128 -18.93 -9.61 2.67
N ASP A 129 -18.66 -10.92 2.76
CA ASP A 129 -17.32 -11.51 2.78
C ASP A 129 -16.56 -11.77 4.09
N LEU A 130 -17.27 -12.22 5.13
CA LEU A 130 -16.65 -13.15 6.10
C LEU A 130 -17.40 -14.50 6.21
N ILE A 131 -18.71 -14.52 5.99
CA ILE A 131 -19.50 -15.77 5.98
C ILE A 131 -19.59 -16.39 4.57
N SER A 132 -19.64 -15.57 3.50
CA SER A 132 -19.70 -16.05 2.11
C SER A 132 -18.42 -16.75 1.65
N ILE A 133 -17.25 -16.35 2.15
CA ILE A 133 -15.99 -17.07 1.89
C ILE A 133 -16.02 -18.44 2.58
N ASN A 134 -16.57 -18.54 3.79
CA ASN A 134 -16.60 -19.78 4.57
C ASN A 134 -17.55 -20.83 3.96
N GLU A 135 -18.67 -20.40 3.37
CA GLU A 135 -19.58 -21.28 2.63
C GLU A 135 -19.03 -21.66 1.23
N SER A 136 -18.24 -20.81 0.58
CA SER A 136 -17.62 -21.11 -0.72
C SER A 136 -16.39 -22.04 -0.66
N LEU A 137 -15.77 -22.19 0.52
CA LEU A 137 -14.58 -23.02 0.74
C LEU A 137 -14.87 -24.39 1.37
N GLY A 138 -16.14 -24.74 1.60
CA GLY A 138 -16.54 -26.10 1.95
C GLY A 138 -15.99 -26.63 3.28
N PHE A 139 -15.72 -25.77 4.27
CA PHE A 139 -15.20 -26.20 5.59
C PHE A 139 -16.27 -26.61 6.61
N TYR A 140 -17.51 -26.85 6.18
CA TYR A 140 -18.50 -27.59 6.95
C TYR A 140 -19.23 -28.63 6.10
N SER A 141 -18.69 -29.85 6.15
CA SER A 141 -19.47 -31.09 6.24
C SER A 141 -18.75 -32.03 7.20
#